data_AF-A0A4Q7QYH5-F1
#
_entry.id   AF-A0A4Q7QYH5-F1
#
_cell.length_a   1.000
_cell.length_b   1.000
_cell.length_c   1.000
_cell.angle_alpha   90.00
_cell.angle_beta   90.00
_cell.angle_gamma   90.00
#
_symmetry.space_group_name_H-M   'P 1'
#
loop_
_entity.id
_entity.type
_entity.pdbx_description
1 polymer ?
#
loop_
_entity_poly.entity_id
_entity_poly.type
_entity_poly.pdbx_seq_one_letter_code
_entity_poly.pdbx_strand_id
1 'polypeptide(L)'
;MKNRSKDYYRHHRNRVIQKKLNVIKNVWCRDETIPHPYEVDPGKLSKGKLHCSCYMCKYEKHEGIVKSKFRSKLDLMKKDIEDM
;
A
#
# COMPACT_ATOMS: atom_id res chain seq x y z
N MET A 1 27.83 7.08 -2.40
CA MET A 1 26.84 6.57 -1.43
C MET A 1 27.52 5.52 -0.54
N LYS A 2 28.14 5.94 0.58
CA LYS A 2 29.30 5.24 1.16
C LYS A 2 29.02 3.88 1.84
N ASN A 3 27.76 3.55 2.20
CA ASN A 3 27.45 2.37 3.03
C ASN A 3 26.28 1.50 2.50
N ARG A 4 26.02 1.46 1.19
CA ARG A 4 25.01 0.53 0.63
C ARG A 4 25.69 -0.69 0.01
N SER A 5 26.01 -1.68 0.84
CA SER A 5 26.55 -2.96 0.41
C SER A 5 25.47 -3.84 -0.25
N LYS A 6 25.88 -4.93 -0.91
CA LYS A 6 24.92 -5.93 -1.43
C LYS A 6 24.00 -6.47 -0.34
N ASP A 7 24.52 -6.63 0.87
CA ASP A 7 23.75 -7.12 2.02
C ASP A 7 22.69 -6.14 2.48
N TYR A 8 22.97 -4.83 2.43
CA TYR A 8 21.97 -3.79 2.67
C TYR A 8 20.76 -3.94 1.73
N TYR A 9 21.01 -4.13 0.43
CA TYR A 9 19.93 -4.29 -0.55
C TYR A 9 19.18 -5.62 -0.38
N ARG A 10 19.87 -6.70 -0.02
CA ARG A 10 19.25 -8.00 0.30
C ARG A 10 18.32 -7.89 1.51
N HIS A 11 18.80 -7.27 2.59
CA HIS A 11 18.01 -7.02 3.78
C HIS A 11 16.78 -6.16 3.46
N HIS A 12 16.97 -5.06 2.73
CA HIS A 12 15.86 -4.20 2.31
C HIS A 12 14.81 -4.95 1.47
N ARG A 13 15.26 -5.76 0.50
CA ARG A 13 14.38 -6.59 -0.32
C ARG A 13 13.58 -7.57 0.52
N ASN A 14 14.22 -8.28 1.45
CA ASN A 14 13.56 -9.21 2.34
C ASN A 14 12.53 -8.51 3.22
N ARG A 15 12.87 -7.36 3.81
CA ARG A 15 11.94 -6.55 4.60
C ARG A 15 10.70 -6.14 3.81
N VAL A 16 10.87 -5.70 2.56
CA VAL A 16 9.76 -5.34 1.67
C VAL A 16 8.88 -6.56 1.34
N ILE A 17 9.50 -7.70 1.02
CA ILE A 17 8.77 -8.95 0.74
C ILE A 17 7.94 -9.34 1.97
N GLN A 18 8.55 -9.40 3.15
CA GLN A 18 7.86 -9.81 4.38
C GLN A 18 6.72 -8.87 4.75
N LYS A 19 6.93 -7.55 4.64
CA LYS A 19 5.85 -6.58 4.85
C LYS A 19 4.67 -6.83 3.90
N LYS A 20 4.94 -7.12 2.62
CA LYS A 20 3.89 -7.36 1.64
C LYS A 20 3.18 -8.70 1.87
N LEU A 21 3.92 -9.74 2.24
CA LEU A 21 3.40 -11.05 2.57
C LEU A 21 2.46 -10.98 3.79
N ASN A 22 2.82 -10.18 4.80
CA ASN A 22 1.98 -9.93 5.97
C ASN A 22 0.62 -9.34 5.60
N VAL A 23 0.57 -8.40 4.64
CA VAL A 23 -0.69 -7.83 4.15
C VAL A 23 -1.55 -8.90 3.46
N ILE A 24 -0.94 -9.74 2.62
CA ILE A 24 -1.66 -10.80 1.90
C ILE A 24 -2.27 -11.81 2.88
N LYS A 25 -1.52 -12.18 3.92
CA LYS A 25 -1.99 -13.16 4.92
C LYS A 25 -3.08 -12.59 5.83
N ASN A 26 -2.86 -11.39 6.35
CA ASN A 26 -3.65 -10.90 7.49
C ASN A 26 -4.70 -9.84 7.11
N VAL A 27 -4.60 -9.22 5.94
CA VAL A 27 -5.48 -8.09 5.55
C VAL A 27 -6.38 -8.45 4.39
N TRP A 28 -5.93 -9.29 3.45
CA TRP A 28 -6.71 -9.58 2.23
C TRP A 28 -7.95 -10.46 2.44
N CYS A 29 -8.37 -10.73 3.69
CA CYS A 29 -9.57 -11.52 4.04
C CYS A 29 -9.81 -12.70 3.09
N ARG A 30 -8.74 -13.43 2.75
CA ARG A 30 -8.80 -14.53 1.80
C ARG A 30 -9.13 -15.82 2.52
N ASP A 31 -9.65 -16.76 1.77
CA ASP A 31 -9.81 -18.13 2.22
C ASP A 31 -8.43 -18.75 2.47
N GLU A 32 -8.17 -19.16 3.71
CA GLU A 32 -6.90 -19.77 4.15
C GLU A 32 -6.67 -21.16 3.54
N THR A 33 -7.72 -21.80 3.00
CA THR A 33 -7.64 -23.16 2.45
C THR A 33 -6.85 -23.24 1.14
N ILE A 34 -6.77 -22.14 0.40
CA ILE A 34 -6.00 -22.04 -0.84
C ILE A 34 -4.78 -21.16 -0.54
N PRO A 35 -3.53 -21.52 -0.86
CA PRO A 35 -2.37 -20.63 -0.68
C PRO A 35 -2.24 -19.63 -1.84
N HIS A 36 -1.79 -18.39 -1.55
CA HIS A 36 -1.72 -17.34 -2.55
C HIS A 36 -0.49 -17.60 -3.42
N PRO A 37 -0.49 -17.29 -4.73
CA PRO A 37 0.72 -17.43 -5.54
C PRO A 37 1.96 -16.74 -4.95
N TYR A 38 1.74 -15.64 -4.21
CA TYR A 38 2.80 -14.91 -3.49
C TYR A 38 3.17 -15.48 -2.12
N GLU A 39 2.37 -16.38 -1.55
CA GLU A 39 2.77 -17.16 -0.38
C GLU A 39 3.64 -18.35 -0.80
N VAL A 40 3.33 -18.97 -1.94
CA VAL A 40 4.13 -20.05 -2.54
C VAL A 40 5.48 -19.53 -3.03
N ASP A 41 5.50 -18.37 -3.69
CA ASP A 41 6.73 -17.69 -4.13
C ASP A 41 6.78 -16.22 -3.68
N PRO A 42 7.22 -15.97 -2.43
CA PRO A 42 7.34 -14.63 -1.87
C PRO A 42 8.35 -13.75 -2.60
N GLY A 43 9.31 -14.34 -3.33
CA GLY A 43 10.36 -13.60 -4.03
C GLY A 43 9.80 -12.59 -5.05
N LYS A 44 8.67 -12.93 -5.66
CA LYS A 44 7.95 -12.08 -6.62
C LYS A 44 7.42 -10.78 -6.00
N LEU A 45 7.16 -10.75 -4.70
CA LEU A 45 6.70 -9.54 -3.99
C LEU A 45 7.74 -8.42 -3.95
N SER A 46 9.01 -8.72 -4.25
CA SER A 46 10.03 -7.65 -4.37
C SER A 46 9.67 -6.61 -5.43
N LYS A 47 9.06 -7.05 -6.55
CA LYS A 47 8.59 -6.17 -7.63
C LYS A 47 7.06 -6.08 -7.72
N GLY A 48 6.34 -7.05 -7.16
CA GLY A 48 4.87 -7.10 -7.20
C GLY A 48 4.21 -5.93 -6.47
N LYS A 49 3.11 -5.43 -7.02
CA LYS A 49 2.30 -4.37 -6.41
C LYS A 49 1.11 -5.00 -5.68
N LEU A 50 0.78 -4.49 -4.49
CA LEU A 50 -0.35 -4.97 -3.69
C LEU A 50 -1.67 -4.25 -3.98
N HIS A 51 -1.68 -3.23 -4.85
CA HIS A 51 -2.93 -2.55 -5.17
C HIS A 51 -3.72 -3.36 -6.21
N CYS A 52 -4.88 -3.90 -5.82
CA CYS A 52 -5.84 -4.46 -6.76
C CYS A 52 -6.93 -3.45 -7.13
N SER A 53 -7.72 -3.79 -8.16
CA SER A 53 -8.98 -3.11 -8.49
C SER A 53 -10.14 -3.52 -7.58
N CYS A 54 -9.88 -4.38 -6.58
CA CYS A 54 -10.82 -4.90 -5.59
C CYS A 54 -11.43 -3.79 -4.72
N TYR A 55 -12.59 -4.09 -4.12
CA TYR A 55 -13.35 -3.17 -3.27
C TYR A 55 -12.49 -2.61 -2.13
N MET A 56 -11.79 -3.47 -1.38
CA MET A 56 -10.95 -3.07 -0.25
C MET A 56 -9.84 -2.09 -0.64
N CYS A 57 -9.09 -2.35 -1.73
CA CYS A 57 -8.04 -1.42 -2.17
C CYS A 57 -8.60 -0.11 -2.75
N LYS A 58 -9.86 -0.10 -3.19
CA LYS A 58 -10.57 1.09 -3.68
C LYS A 58 -11.59 1.61 -2.68
N TYR A 59 -11.51 1.22 -1.40
CA TYR A 59 -12.51 1.53 -0.39
C TYR A 59 -12.85 3.01 -0.35
N GLU A 60 -11.85 3.89 -0.28
CA GLU A 60 -12.06 5.34 -0.29
C GLU A 60 -12.81 5.84 -1.54
N LYS A 61 -12.59 5.20 -2.69
CA LYS A 61 -13.28 5.58 -3.93
C LYS A 61 -14.73 5.09 -3.91
N HIS A 62 -14.99 3.88 -3.41
CA HIS A 62 -16.32 3.30 -3.35
C HIS A 62 -17.21 3.99 -2.31
N GLU A 63 -16.65 4.30 -1.14
CA GLU A 63 -17.34 5.02 -0.06
C GLU A 63 -17.34 6.54 -0.22
N GLY A 64 -16.77 7.07 -1.32
CA GLY A 64 -16.72 8.52 -1.56
C GLY A 64 -15.90 9.31 -0.53
N ILE A 65 -14.96 8.65 0.18
CA ILE A 65 -14.15 9.28 1.22
C ILE A 65 -13.16 10.24 0.56
N VAL A 66 -13.30 11.52 0.89
CA VAL A 66 -12.43 12.58 0.39
C VAL A 66 -11.01 12.38 0.93
N LYS A 67 -10.04 12.21 0.03
CA LYS A 67 -8.64 12.07 0.44
C LYS A 67 -8.17 13.33 1.17
N SER A 68 -7.32 13.15 2.19
CA SER A 68 -6.77 14.25 3.01
C SER A 68 -6.25 15.44 2.19
N LYS A 69 -5.52 15.18 1.08
CA LYS A 69 -5.01 16.24 0.19
C LYS A 69 -6.09 17.14 -0.43
N PHE A 70 -7.27 16.59 -0.68
CA PHE A 70 -8.38 17.35 -1.23
C PHE A 70 -9.07 18.13 -0.12
N ARG A 71 -9.19 17.52 1.07
CA ARG A 71 -9.74 18.20 2.25
C ARG A 71 -8.94 19.44 2.63
N SER A 72 -7.61 19.32 2.76
CA SER A 72 -6.74 20.47 3.06
C SER A 72 -6.83 21.58 2.01
N LYS A 73 -6.96 21.21 0.73
CA LYS A 73 -7.11 22.18 -0.35
C LYS A 73 -8.47 22.88 -0.31
N LEU A 74 -9.55 22.14 -0.01
CA LEU A 74 -10.88 22.71 0.15
C LEU A 74 -10.94 23.66 1.35
N ASP A 75 -10.27 23.34 2.45
CA ASP A 75 -10.24 24.19 3.64
C ASP A 75 -9.50 25.51 3.37
N LEU A 76 -8.40 25.47 2.62
CA LEU A 76 -7.70 26.69 2.16
C LEU A 76 -8.59 27.52 1.24
N MET A 77 -9.21 26.90 0.23
CA MET A 77 -10.12 27.59 -0.69
C MET A 77 -11.30 28.25 0.02
N LYS A 78 -11.82 27.64 1.09
CA LYS A 78 -12.88 28.24 1.91
C LYS A 78 -12.41 29.47 2.66
N LYS A 79 -11.21 29.43 3.25
CA LYS A 79 -10.61 30.60 3.90
C LYS A 79 -10.41 31.75 2.92
N ASP A 80 -9.88 31.45 1.73
CA ASP A 80 -9.69 32.47 0.69
C ASP A 80 -11.01 33.14 0.27
N ILE A 81 -12.14 32.43 0.36
CA ILE A 81 -13.48 32.99 0.09
C ILE A 81 -13.98 33.82 1.29
N GLU A 82 -13.70 33.40 2.52
CA GLU A 82 -14.10 34.12 3.75
C GLU A 82 -13.27 35.39 3.98
N ASP A 83 -12.03 35.42 3.50
CA ASP A 83 -11.11 36.55 3.61
C ASP A 83 -11.30 37.61 2.49
N MET A 84 -12.22 37.39 1.53
CA MET A 84 -12.65 38.35 0.49
C MET A 84 -13.91 39.11 0.89
#